data_AF-A0A7D3X5S7-F1
#
_entry.id   AF-A0A7D3X5S7-F1
#
_cell.length_a   1.000
_cell.length_b   1.000
_cell.length_c   1.000
_cell.angle_alpha   90.00
_cell.angle_beta   90.00
_cell.angle_gamma   90.00
#
_symmetry.space_group_name_H-M   'P 1'
#
loop_
_entity.id
_entity.type
_entity.pdbx_description
1 polymer ?
#
loop_
_entity_poly.entity_id
_entity_poly.type
_entity_poly.pdbx_seq_one_letter_code
_entity_poly.pdbx_strand_id
1 'polypeptide(L)'
;MLYIPGNTSGAAILSQLAENGSLGGIMFETEADTLSTALGGEHGKFGDGLRKIFQHEPLSVLRKADRQHLDIERPALSIAITGTPGQLSRLMPTAEDGLVSRFLFYSFSQPPVWRDVSPRAGKPLGSYFTPLADELMRMIRAMPLPDDATPYPVKIVLPVAEWDKINAAGERGLAQAVTEAGAAGASTAFRLGLITWRIAGILTVLRCFENGEAQAQSWRPTPGT
;
A
#
# COMPACT_ATOMS: atom_id res chain seq x y z
N MET A 1 2.32 -15.31 -6.72
CA MET A 1 2.94 -15.24 -5.37
C MET A 1 2.64 -13.87 -4.74
N LEU A 2 2.09 -13.81 -3.51
CA LEU A 2 1.64 -12.53 -2.91
C LEU A 2 2.80 -11.59 -2.52
N TYR A 3 3.86 -12.13 -1.91
CA TYR A 3 5.03 -11.36 -1.51
C TYR A 3 5.97 -11.13 -2.70
N ILE A 4 6.32 -9.87 -2.96
CA ILE A 4 7.25 -9.47 -4.01
C ILE A 4 8.50 -8.88 -3.34
N PRO A 5 9.70 -9.48 -3.52
CA PRO A 5 10.93 -8.94 -2.95
C PRO A 5 11.26 -7.59 -3.59
N GLY A 6 11.80 -6.64 -2.83
CA GLY A 6 12.22 -5.33 -3.33
C GLY A 6 13.48 -5.37 -4.16
N ASN A 7 14.36 -6.37 -3.97
CA ASN A 7 15.50 -6.63 -4.84
C ASN A 7 15.04 -7.31 -6.14
N THR A 8 14.43 -6.52 -7.01
CA THR A 8 13.82 -6.99 -8.26
C THR A 8 13.82 -5.85 -9.28
N SER A 9 13.36 -6.12 -10.50
CA SER A 9 13.16 -5.08 -11.52
C SER A 9 11.69 -4.66 -11.60
N GLY A 10 11.43 -3.44 -12.08
CA GLY A 10 10.06 -2.99 -12.34
C GLY A 10 9.27 -3.94 -13.26
N ALA A 11 9.93 -4.50 -14.29
CA ALA A 11 9.32 -5.47 -15.19
C ALA A 11 8.93 -6.78 -14.47
N ALA A 12 9.75 -7.26 -13.53
CA ALA A 12 9.44 -8.45 -12.74
C ALA A 12 8.28 -8.19 -11.77
N ILE A 13 8.21 -7.00 -11.17
CA ILE A 13 7.05 -6.59 -10.35
C ILE A 13 5.77 -6.64 -11.17
N LEU A 14 5.78 -6.03 -12.36
CA LEU A 14 4.60 -6.00 -13.24
C LEU A 14 4.20 -7.39 -13.71
N SER A 15 5.17 -8.28 -13.99
CA SER A 15 4.88 -9.68 -14.33
C SER A 15 4.19 -10.40 -13.18
N GLN A 16 4.72 -10.24 -11.96
CA GLN A 16 4.14 -10.88 -10.79
C GLN A 16 2.75 -10.34 -10.47
N LEU A 17 2.52 -9.04 -10.67
CA LEU A 17 1.18 -8.43 -10.53
C LEU A 17 0.20 -8.94 -11.59
N ALA A 18 0.65 -9.11 -12.84
CA ALA A 18 -0.16 -9.69 -13.89
C ALA A 18 -0.57 -11.15 -13.55
N GLU A 19 0.38 -11.95 -13.08
CA GLU A 19 0.13 -13.32 -12.62
C GLU A 19 -0.80 -13.39 -11.40
N ASN A 20 -0.70 -12.42 -10.48
CA ASN A 20 -1.53 -12.39 -9.28
C ASN A 20 -2.97 -11.90 -9.56
N GLY A 21 -3.20 -11.22 -10.69
CA GLY A 21 -4.50 -10.66 -11.04
C GLY A 21 -5.07 -9.78 -9.93
N SER A 22 -6.31 -10.06 -9.51
CA SER A 22 -7.02 -9.32 -8.47
C SER A 22 -6.43 -9.44 -7.07
N LEU A 23 -5.54 -10.41 -6.82
CA LEU A 23 -4.87 -10.57 -5.53
C LEU A 23 -3.85 -9.45 -5.27
N GLY A 24 -3.27 -8.85 -6.34
CA GLY A 24 -2.26 -7.82 -6.22
C GLY A 24 -0.94 -8.32 -5.62
N GLY A 25 -0.19 -7.46 -4.93
CA GLY A 25 1.08 -7.82 -4.30
C GLY A 25 1.37 -7.04 -3.01
N ILE A 26 2.29 -7.57 -2.22
CA ILE A 26 2.83 -6.90 -1.03
C ILE A 26 4.36 -6.89 -1.08
N MET A 27 4.96 -5.78 -0.66
CA MET A 27 6.40 -5.58 -0.60
C MET A 27 6.77 -4.95 0.74
N PHE A 28 7.74 -5.56 1.43
CA PHE A 28 8.28 -5.07 2.70
C PHE A 28 9.80 -5.06 2.64
N GLU A 29 10.42 -3.90 2.82
CA GLU A 29 11.88 -3.78 2.82
C GLU A 29 12.38 -2.99 4.03
N THR A 30 13.45 -3.47 4.65
CA THR A 30 14.07 -2.77 5.78
C THR A 30 14.97 -1.61 5.34
N GLU A 31 15.31 -1.54 4.05
CA GLU A 31 16.17 -0.52 3.48
C GLU A 31 15.56 0.06 2.19
N ALA A 32 15.28 1.37 2.22
CA ALA A 32 14.73 2.08 1.07
C ALA A 32 15.67 2.08 -0.16
N ASP A 33 16.97 1.84 0.05
CA ASP A 33 17.94 1.68 -1.05
C ASP A 33 17.65 0.41 -1.89
N THR A 34 17.07 -0.63 -1.31
CA THR A 34 16.68 -1.84 -2.05
C THR A 34 15.70 -1.50 -3.17
N LEU A 35 14.66 -0.74 -2.86
CA LEU A 35 13.69 -0.27 -3.85
C LEU A 35 14.29 0.81 -4.76
N SER A 36 15.20 1.64 -4.24
CA SER A 36 15.91 2.65 -5.04
C SER A 36 16.75 2.02 -6.14
N THR A 37 17.26 0.80 -5.94
CA THR A 37 17.99 0.05 -6.97
C THR A 37 17.06 -0.46 -8.07
N ALA A 38 15.86 -0.94 -7.68
CA ALA A 38 14.81 -1.35 -8.62
C ALA A 38 14.30 -0.17 -9.48
N LEU A 39 14.18 1.02 -8.89
CA LEU A 39 13.90 2.28 -9.59
C LEU A 39 15.15 2.79 -10.34
N GLY A 40 16.33 2.51 -9.81
CA GLY A 40 17.69 2.83 -10.23
C GLY A 40 17.99 2.73 -11.72
N GLY A 41 17.73 1.54 -12.26
CA GLY A 41 18.05 1.22 -13.66
C GLY A 41 17.06 1.79 -14.68
N GLU A 42 15.85 2.17 -14.25
CA GLU A 42 14.73 2.56 -15.13
C GLU A 42 13.90 3.73 -14.56
N HIS A 43 14.54 4.69 -13.87
CA HIS A 43 13.92 5.69 -12.99
C HIS A 43 12.65 6.38 -13.55
N GLY A 44 12.61 6.67 -14.85
CA GLY A 44 11.44 7.30 -15.46
C GLY A 44 10.24 6.36 -15.64
N LYS A 45 10.47 5.07 -15.89
CA LYS A 45 9.41 4.12 -16.27
C LYS A 45 8.74 3.46 -15.09
N PHE A 46 9.53 3.02 -14.09
CA PHE A 46 8.94 2.32 -12.96
C PHE A 46 8.25 3.27 -11.96
N GLY A 47 8.72 4.52 -11.84
CA GLY A 47 8.01 5.56 -11.09
C GLY A 47 6.60 5.84 -11.65
N ASP A 48 6.44 5.87 -12.97
CA ASP A 48 5.11 5.94 -13.61
C ASP A 48 4.26 4.71 -13.26
N GLY A 49 4.85 3.52 -13.32
CA GLY A 49 4.24 2.28 -12.87
C GLY A 49 3.70 2.38 -11.44
N LEU A 50 4.53 2.81 -10.47
CA LEU A 50 4.11 2.98 -9.08
C LEU A 50 2.98 4.00 -8.93
N ARG A 51 2.99 5.09 -9.70
CA ARG A 51 1.91 6.09 -9.69
C ARG A 51 0.57 5.52 -10.16
N LYS A 52 0.60 4.71 -11.22
CA LYS A 52 -0.56 4.01 -11.78
C LYS A 52 -1.05 2.89 -10.86
N ILE A 53 -0.13 2.08 -10.33
CA ILE A 53 -0.42 1.06 -9.33
C ILE A 53 -1.10 1.70 -8.11
N PHE A 54 -0.59 2.81 -7.60
CA PHE A 54 -1.23 3.50 -6.49
C PHE A 54 -2.68 3.91 -6.82
N GLN A 55 -2.98 4.31 -8.06
CA GLN A 55 -4.34 4.73 -8.44
C GLN A 55 -5.23 3.55 -8.89
N HIS A 56 -4.68 2.34 -8.96
CA HIS A 56 -5.29 1.18 -9.63
C HIS A 56 -5.63 1.46 -11.11
N GLU A 57 -4.81 2.27 -11.78
CA GLU A 57 -4.94 2.58 -13.21
C GLU A 57 -4.43 1.40 -14.06
N PRO A 58 -5.11 1.04 -15.16
CA PRO A 58 -4.65 -0.02 -16.04
C PRO A 58 -3.22 0.19 -16.55
N LEU A 59 -2.46 -0.90 -16.61
CA LEU A 59 -1.09 -0.92 -17.12
C LEU A 59 -0.99 -1.89 -18.28
N SER A 60 -0.43 -1.41 -19.39
CA SER A 60 -0.11 -2.24 -20.56
C SER A 60 1.37 -2.10 -20.87
N VAL A 61 2.07 -3.23 -20.95
CA VAL A 61 3.52 -3.28 -21.11
C VAL A 61 3.90 -4.29 -22.18
N LEU A 62 4.66 -3.85 -23.18
CA LEU A 62 5.29 -4.72 -24.16
C LEU A 62 6.77 -4.91 -23.81
N ARG A 63 7.16 -6.14 -23.48
CA ARG A 63 8.55 -6.47 -23.19
C ARG A 63 9.32 -6.80 -24.48
N LYS A 64 10.47 -6.16 -24.65
CA LYS A 64 11.31 -6.34 -25.86
C LYS A 64 11.97 -7.73 -25.94
N ALA A 65 12.32 -8.33 -24.80
CA ALA A 65 13.12 -9.55 -24.75
C ALA A 65 12.34 -10.82 -25.13
N ASP A 66 11.08 -10.91 -24.73
CA ASP A 66 10.21 -12.07 -24.91
C ASP A 66 8.96 -11.77 -25.78
N ARG A 67 8.80 -10.52 -26.22
CA ARG A 67 7.62 -10.01 -26.95
C ARG A 67 6.30 -10.26 -26.21
N GLN A 68 6.35 -10.45 -24.89
CA GLN A 68 5.14 -10.60 -24.10
C GLN A 68 4.46 -9.24 -23.94
N HIS A 69 3.17 -9.25 -24.25
CA HIS A 69 2.24 -8.19 -23.93
C HIS A 69 1.59 -8.52 -22.58
N LEU A 70 1.79 -7.66 -21.59
CA LEU A 70 1.17 -7.78 -20.28
C LEU A 70 0.14 -6.67 -20.12
N ASP A 71 -1.12 -7.06 -19.95
CA ASP A 71 -2.21 -6.16 -19.58
C ASP A 71 -2.66 -6.44 -18.15
N ILE A 72 -2.60 -5.42 -17.31
CA ILE A 72 -3.02 -5.47 -15.91
C ILE A 72 -4.14 -4.45 -15.75
N GLU A 73 -5.38 -4.92 -15.67
CA GLU A 73 -6.56 -4.04 -15.64
C GLU A 73 -6.61 -3.20 -14.35
N ARG A 74 -6.31 -3.82 -13.20
CA ARG A 74 -6.37 -3.19 -11.88
C ARG A 74 -5.14 -3.57 -11.06
N PRO A 75 -3.97 -2.98 -11.35
CA PRO A 75 -2.76 -3.27 -10.58
C PRO A 75 -2.91 -2.77 -9.15
N ALA A 76 -2.53 -3.61 -8.18
CA ALA A 76 -2.54 -3.27 -6.76
C ALA A 76 -1.26 -3.78 -6.08
N LEU A 77 -0.54 -2.89 -5.40
CA LEU A 77 0.68 -3.21 -4.66
C LEU A 77 0.71 -2.42 -3.35
N SER A 78 0.86 -3.12 -2.23
CA SER A 78 1.14 -2.50 -0.93
C SER A 78 2.64 -2.48 -0.69
N ILE A 79 3.19 -1.31 -0.39
CA ILE A 79 4.62 -1.13 -0.15
C ILE A 79 4.80 -0.56 1.25
N ALA A 80 5.61 -1.22 2.07
CA ALA A 80 6.10 -0.65 3.33
C ALA A 80 7.63 -0.80 3.38
N ILE A 81 8.30 0.33 3.52
CA ILE A 81 9.75 0.41 3.50
C ILE A 81 10.23 1.21 4.70
N THR A 82 11.36 0.80 5.27
CA THR A 82 12.10 1.60 6.24
C THR A 82 13.40 2.12 5.63
N GLY A 83 13.89 3.25 6.11
CA GLY A 83 15.12 3.82 5.60
C GLY A 83 15.48 5.10 6.31
N THR A 84 16.71 5.56 6.07
CA THR A 84 17.17 6.87 6.55
C THR A 84 16.66 8.00 5.65
N PRO A 85 16.61 9.26 6.14
CA PRO A 85 16.26 10.41 5.30
C PRO A 85 17.10 10.52 4.01
N GLY A 86 18.38 10.17 4.08
CA GLY A 86 19.27 10.14 2.91
C GLY A 86 18.86 9.09 1.88
N GLN A 87 18.48 7.88 2.32
CA GLN A 87 17.97 6.84 1.41
C GLN A 87 16.64 7.25 0.77
N LEU A 88 15.75 7.89 1.53
CA LEU A 88 14.49 8.39 1.00
C LEU A 88 14.71 9.45 -0.09
N SER A 89 15.67 10.36 0.09
CA SER A 89 15.99 11.35 -0.95
C SER A 89 16.55 10.75 -2.24
N ARG A 90 17.15 9.55 -2.19
CA ARG A 90 17.59 8.82 -3.39
C ARG A 90 16.42 8.11 -4.06
N LEU A 91 15.50 7.55 -3.27
CA LEU A 91 14.30 6.89 -3.76
C LEU A 91 13.32 7.85 -4.44
N MET A 92 13.15 9.04 -3.85
CA MET A 92 12.20 10.06 -4.30
C MET A 92 12.91 11.42 -4.35
N PRO A 93 13.70 11.66 -5.41
CA PRO A 93 14.57 12.84 -5.50
C PRO A 93 13.79 14.15 -5.71
N THR A 94 12.54 14.07 -6.17
CA THR A 94 11.67 15.23 -6.39
C THR A 94 10.24 14.93 -5.92
N ALA A 95 9.56 15.97 -5.43
CA ALA A 95 8.13 15.92 -5.12
C ALA A 95 7.24 16.28 -6.33
N GLU A 96 7.84 16.78 -7.41
CA GLU A 96 7.11 17.32 -8.58
C GLU A 96 6.52 16.22 -9.47
N ASP A 97 7.10 15.02 -9.44
CA ASP A 97 6.65 13.90 -10.27
C ASP A 97 5.41 13.20 -9.69
N GLY A 98 4.94 13.64 -8.51
CA GLY A 98 3.76 13.12 -7.82
C GLY A 98 3.96 11.77 -7.12
N LEU A 99 5.15 11.16 -7.13
CA LEU A 99 5.39 9.90 -6.42
C LEU A 99 5.34 10.09 -4.91
N VAL A 100 5.99 11.15 -4.39
CA VAL A 100 6.03 11.48 -2.96
C VAL A 100 4.63 11.53 -2.33
N SER A 101 3.68 12.20 -3.00
CA SER A 101 2.29 12.34 -2.51
C SER A 101 1.51 11.03 -2.37
N ARG A 102 2.04 9.90 -2.87
CA ARG A 102 1.41 8.57 -2.83
C ARG A 102 1.95 7.69 -1.72
N PHE A 103 2.92 8.17 -0.96
CA PHE A 103 3.47 7.49 0.21
C PHE A 103 3.08 8.25 1.48
N LEU A 104 2.87 7.50 2.56
CA LEU A 104 2.76 8.06 3.90
C LEU A 104 4.13 7.98 4.58
N PHE A 105 4.53 9.05 5.25
CA PHE A 105 5.81 9.14 5.93
C PHE A 105 5.58 9.18 7.44
N TYR A 106 6.26 8.30 8.16
CA TYR A 106 6.32 8.29 9.61
C TYR A 106 7.78 8.28 10.03
N SER A 107 8.21 9.31 10.76
CA SER A 107 9.57 9.44 11.25
C SER A 107 9.57 9.63 12.77
N PHE A 108 10.57 9.05 13.42
CA PHE A 108 10.79 9.19 14.86
C PHE A 108 12.29 9.17 15.14
N SER A 109 12.71 9.89 16.18
CA SER A 109 14.07 9.81 16.69
C SER A 109 14.10 8.89 17.89
N GLN A 110 14.99 7.90 17.90
CA GLN A 110 15.24 7.10 19.10
C GLN A 110 16.47 7.62 19.82
N PRO A 111 16.43 7.79 21.14
CA PRO A 111 17.63 8.05 21.92
C PRO A 111 18.67 6.96 21.62
N PRO A 112 19.96 7.32 21.43
CA PRO A 112 21.01 6.36 21.13
C PRO A 112 21.37 5.57 22.39
N VAL A 113 20.53 4.60 22.73
CA VAL A 113 20.68 3.72 23.88
C VAL A 113 20.98 2.31 23.38
N TRP A 114 22.06 1.73 23.90
CA TRP A 114 22.37 0.33 23.65
C TRP A 114 21.25 -0.55 24.22
N ARG A 115 20.63 -1.37 23.38
CA ARG A 115 19.66 -2.36 23.83
C ARG A 115 20.40 -3.60 24.30
N ASP A 116 19.98 -4.16 25.43
CA ASP A 116 20.49 -5.47 25.87
C ASP A 116 20.24 -6.48 24.72
N VAL A 117 21.27 -7.20 24.32
CA VAL A 117 21.21 -8.27 23.29
C VAL A 117 21.42 -9.66 23.91
N SER A 118 21.56 -9.72 25.23
CA SER A 118 21.60 -10.98 25.97
C SER A 118 20.23 -11.64 26.00
N PRO A 119 20.13 -12.92 26.40
CA PRO A 119 18.85 -13.60 26.58
C PRO A 119 17.87 -12.93 27.57
N ARG A 120 18.29 -11.90 28.31
CA ARG A 120 17.45 -11.10 29.22
C ARG A 120 16.71 -9.95 28.54
N ALA A 121 17.00 -9.67 27.27
CA ALA A 121 16.46 -8.58 26.46
C ALA A 121 14.93 -8.59 26.23
N GLY A 122 14.22 -9.53 26.85
CA GLY A 122 12.80 -9.76 26.64
C GLY A 122 12.54 -10.81 25.55
N LYS A 123 11.25 -10.99 25.23
CA LYS A 123 10.83 -11.96 24.22
C LYS A 123 11.03 -11.37 22.81
N PRO A 124 11.40 -12.21 21.82
CA PRO A 124 11.41 -11.78 20.42
C PRO A 124 10.04 -11.25 19.99
N LEU A 125 10.04 -10.12 19.26
CA LEU A 125 8.80 -9.48 18.78
C LEU A 125 7.96 -10.39 17.90
N GLY A 126 8.57 -11.37 17.22
CA GLY A 126 7.83 -12.36 16.42
C GLY A 126 6.77 -13.09 17.25
N SER A 127 7.09 -13.48 18.49
CA SER A 127 6.12 -14.16 19.37
C SER A 127 4.91 -13.29 19.76
N TYR A 128 5.07 -11.96 19.69
CA TYR A 128 3.98 -11.00 19.91
C TYR A 128 3.17 -10.74 18.64
N PHE A 129 3.83 -10.59 17.49
CA PHE A 129 3.16 -10.26 16.23
C PHE A 129 2.54 -11.46 15.51
N THR A 130 3.03 -12.69 15.69
CA THR A 130 2.47 -13.87 15.03
C THR A 130 0.99 -14.08 15.35
N PRO A 131 0.55 -14.08 16.62
CA PRO A 131 -0.88 -14.22 16.94
C PRO A 131 -1.74 -13.08 16.36
N LEU A 132 -1.21 -11.84 16.35
CA LEU A 132 -1.90 -10.68 15.78
C LEU A 132 -2.04 -10.81 14.25
N ALA A 133 -1.02 -11.32 13.57
CA ALA A 133 -1.08 -11.59 12.14
C ALA A 133 -2.11 -12.69 11.83
N ASP A 134 -2.15 -13.76 12.63
CA ASP A 134 -3.14 -14.83 12.47
C ASP A 134 -4.57 -14.30 12.66
N GLU A 135 -4.79 -13.45 13.66
CA GLU A 135 -6.08 -12.78 13.88
C GLU A 135 -6.47 -11.86 12.72
N LEU A 136 -5.56 -10.99 12.29
CA LEU A 136 -5.79 -10.11 11.14
C LEU A 136 -6.14 -10.92 9.88
N MET A 137 -5.42 -12.03 9.63
CA MET A 137 -5.68 -12.90 8.49
C MET A 137 -7.04 -13.60 8.60
N ARG A 138 -7.49 -13.98 9.81
CA ARG A 138 -8.85 -14.50 10.01
C ARG A 138 -9.90 -13.44 9.66
N MET A 139 -9.72 -12.20 10.10
CA MET A 139 -10.65 -11.10 9.81
C MET A 139 -10.76 -10.84 8.29
N ILE A 140 -9.62 -10.72 7.61
CA ILE A 140 -9.57 -10.45 6.16
C ILE A 140 -10.20 -11.60 5.35
N ARG A 141 -9.89 -12.85 5.70
CA ARG A 141 -10.39 -14.03 4.97
C ARG A 141 -11.88 -14.30 5.18
N ALA A 142 -12.49 -13.74 6.22
CA ALA A 142 -13.92 -13.87 6.46
C ALA A 142 -14.76 -12.96 5.55
N MET A 143 -14.14 -11.94 4.93
CA MET A 143 -14.86 -11.07 4.01
C MET A 143 -15.22 -11.79 2.71
N PRO A 144 -16.41 -11.54 2.13
CA PRO A 144 -16.71 -12.02 0.79
C PRO A 144 -15.74 -11.38 -0.21
N LEU A 145 -15.26 -12.17 -1.16
CA LEU A 145 -14.56 -11.64 -2.31
C LEU A 145 -15.57 -10.99 -3.28
N PRO A 146 -15.20 -9.90 -3.98
CA PRO A 146 -16.00 -9.38 -5.07
C PRO A 146 -16.25 -10.43 -6.15
N ASP A 147 -17.47 -10.49 -6.67
CA ASP A 147 -17.85 -11.25 -7.85
C ASP A 147 -18.77 -10.43 -8.79
N ASP A 148 -19.18 -10.99 -9.92
CA ASP A 148 -19.99 -10.30 -10.92
C ASP A 148 -21.36 -9.83 -10.37
N ALA A 149 -21.92 -10.55 -9.40
CA ALA A 149 -23.20 -10.19 -8.79
C ALA A 149 -23.03 -9.18 -7.65
N THR A 150 -21.93 -9.27 -6.92
CA THR A 150 -21.59 -8.44 -5.75
C THR A 150 -20.17 -7.86 -5.89
N PRO A 151 -19.95 -6.91 -6.81
CA PRO A 151 -18.61 -6.34 -7.04
C PRO A 151 -18.11 -5.49 -5.85
N TYR A 152 -19.00 -5.12 -4.93
CA TYR A 152 -18.70 -4.36 -3.71
C TYR A 152 -19.37 -5.01 -2.50
N PRO A 153 -18.75 -6.05 -1.91
CA PRO A 153 -19.33 -6.84 -0.83
C PRO A 153 -19.42 -6.06 0.49
N VAL A 154 -18.59 -5.03 0.66
CA VAL A 154 -18.60 -4.13 1.82
C VAL A 154 -18.85 -2.71 1.34
N LYS A 155 -19.79 -2.00 1.99
CA LYS A 155 -20.15 -0.62 1.67
C LYS A 155 -20.02 0.25 2.91
N ILE A 156 -19.32 1.38 2.78
CA ILE A 156 -19.30 2.41 3.80
C ILE A 156 -20.46 3.37 3.54
N VAL A 157 -21.37 3.49 4.50
CA VAL A 157 -22.49 4.43 4.43
C VAL A 157 -22.34 5.44 5.57
N LEU A 158 -22.31 6.72 5.22
CA LEU A 158 -22.18 7.81 6.17
C LEU A 158 -23.43 8.71 6.12
N PRO A 159 -23.96 9.15 7.28
CA PRO A 159 -24.94 10.23 7.33
C PRO A 159 -24.38 11.53 6.73
N VAL A 160 -25.26 12.41 6.23
CA VAL A 160 -24.88 13.71 5.66
C VAL A 160 -24.00 14.52 6.63
N ALA A 161 -24.34 14.54 7.92
CA ALA A 161 -23.55 15.25 8.92
C ALA A 161 -22.09 14.74 9.05
N GLU A 162 -21.82 13.48 8.76
CA GLU A 162 -20.45 12.95 8.74
C GLU A 162 -19.71 13.34 7.45
N TRP A 163 -20.41 13.44 6.32
CA TRP A 163 -19.85 14.01 5.09
C TRP A 163 -19.44 15.46 5.28
N ASP A 164 -20.25 16.26 5.98
CA ASP A 164 -19.93 17.66 6.26
C ASP A 164 -18.63 17.79 7.08
N LYS A 165 -18.43 16.91 8.07
CA LYS A 165 -17.19 16.87 8.87
C LYS A 165 -15.98 16.51 8.00
N ILE A 166 -16.12 15.52 7.12
CA ILE A 166 -15.06 15.10 6.19
C ILE A 166 -14.69 16.25 5.25
N ASN A 167 -15.68 16.90 4.65
CA ASN A 167 -15.46 18.03 3.73
C ASN A 167 -14.79 19.19 4.45
N ALA A 168 -15.25 19.56 5.65
CA ALA A 168 -14.63 20.62 6.43
C ALA A 168 -13.19 20.28 6.83
N ALA A 169 -12.88 19.02 7.13
CA ALA A 169 -11.51 18.58 7.38
C ALA A 169 -10.64 18.63 6.11
N GLY A 170 -11.19 18.21 4.97
CA GLY A 170 -10.54 18.27 3.67
C GLY A 170 -10.21 19.69 3.24
N GLU A 171 -11.15 20.64 3.39
CA GLU A 171 -10.94 22.06 3.10
C GLU A 171 -9.82 22.66 3.96
N ARG A 172 -9.83 22.40 5.27
CA ARG A 172 -8.76 22.85 6.17
C ARG A 172 -7.40 22.25 5.78
N GLY A 173 -7.36 20.94 5.53
CA GLY A 173 -6.13 20.25 5.13
C GLY A 173 -5.59 20.74 3.79
N LEU A 174 -6.46 21.00 2.82
CA LEU A 174 -6.09 21.56 1.53
C LEU A 174 -5.53 22.98 1.68
N ALA A 175 -6.19 23.85 2.43
CA ALA A 175 -5.74 25.21 2.68
C ALA A 175 -4.37 25.23 3.37
N GLN A 176 -4.16 24.37 4.36
CA GLN A 176 -2.88 24.21 5.04
C GLN A 176 -1.79 23.75 4.06
N ALA A 177 -2.03 22.68 3.30
CA ALA A 177 -1.03 22.13 2.39
C ALA A 177 -0.66 23.13 1.28
N VAL A 178 -1.64 23.88 0.75
CA VAL A 178 -1.40 24.96 -0.22
C VAL A 178 -0.56 26.08 0.37
N THR A 179 -0.80 26.44 1.64
CA THR A 179 -0.02 27.46 2.33
C THR A 179 1.44 27.03 2.51
N GLU A 180 1.67 25.75 2.82
CA GLU A 180 3.01 25.21 3.07
C GLU A 180 3.81 24.95 1.78
N ALA A 181 3.16 24.48 0.71
CA ALA A 181 3.84 23.95 -0.47
C ALA A 181 3.15 24.26 -1.82
N GLY A 182 2.21 25.20 -1.87
CA GLY A 182 1.54 25.63 -3.09
C GLY A 182 0.84 24.48 -3.83
N ALA A 183 1.06 24.39 -5.15
CA ALA A 183 0.44 23.37 -5.99
C ALA A 183 0.85 21.93 -5.61
N ALA A 184 2.10 21.71 -5.17
CA ALA A 184 2.56 20.41 -4.70
C ALA A 184 1.85 20.00 -3.40
N GLY A 185 1.60 20.97 -2.52
CA GLY A 185 0.78 20.80 -1.33
C GLY A 185 -0.67 20.43 -1.66
N ALA A 186 -1.30 21.12 -2.61
CA ALA A 186 -2.65 20.79 -3.07
C ALA A 186 -2.76 19.34 -3.54
N SER A 187 -1.82 18.90 -4.40
CA SER A 187 -1.75 17.52 -4.90
C SER A 187 -1.66 16.51 -3.75
N THR A 188 -0.83 16.81 -2.74
CA THR A 188 -0.69 15.99 -1.53
C THR A 188 -2.00 15.90 -0.74
N ALA A 189 -2.69 17.01 -0.52
CA ALA A 189 -3.96 17.02 0.21
C ALA A 189 -5.03 16.14 -0.47
N PHE A 190 -5.16 16.21 -1.81
CA PHE A 190 -6.09 15.34 -2.53
C PHE A 190 -5.73 13.86 -2.42
N ARG A 191 -4.44 13.52 -2.45
CA ARG A 191 -3.99 12.12 -2.27
C ARG A 191 -4.22 11.63 -0.85
N LEU A 192 -4.03 12.48 0.16
CA LEU A 192 -4.36 12.16 1.54
C LEU A 192 -5.86 11.87 1.74
N GLY A 193 -6.74 12.57 1.03
CA GLY A 193 -8.18 12.25 1.01
C GLY A 193 -8.45 10.82 0.52
N LEU A 194 -7.84 10.41 -0.60
CA LEU A 194 -7.96 9.04 -1.11
C LEU A 194 -7.37 8.00 -0.14
N ILE A 195 -6.20 8.28 0.43
CA ILE A 195 -5.55 7.40 1.41
C ILE A 195 -6.43 7.22 2.65
N THR A 196 -7.03 8.31 3.15
CA THR A 196 -7.96 8.28 4.27
C THR A 196 -9.12 7.34 4.00
N TRP A 197 -9.67 7.37 2.78
CA TRP A 197 -10.78 6.51 2.41
C TRP A 197 -10.39 5.03 2.29
N ARG A 198 -9.17 4.75 1.84
CA ARG A 198 -8.61 3.38 1.84
C ARG A 198 -8.40 2.85 3.25
N ILE A 199 -7.87 3.67 4.16
CA ILE A 199 -7.73 3.32 5.58
C ILE A 199 -9.11 3.06 6.18
N ALA A 200 -10.10 3.93 5.91
CA ALA A 200 -11.48 3.74 6.37
C ALA A 200 -12.07 2.42 5.84
N GLY A 201 -11.82 2.05 4.59
CA GLY A 201 -12.23 0.76 4.01
C GLY A 201 -11.62 -0.43 4.73
N ILE A 202 -10.31 -0.42 4.99
CA ILE A 202 -9.63 -1.48 5.74
C ILE A 202 -10.22 -1.59 7.15
N LEU A 203 -10.34 -0.47 7.87
CA LEU A 203 -10.92 -0.47 9.22
C LEU A 203 -12.38 -0.94 9.24
N THR A 204 -13.15 -0.63 8.19
CA THR A 204 -14.54 -1.11 8.06
C THR A 204 -14.58 -2.61 7.88
N VAL A 205 -13.73 -3.17 7.02
CA VAL A 205 -13.60 -4.62 6.83
C VAL A 205 -13.30 -5.33 8.16
N LEU A 206 -12.36 -4.80 8.95
CA LEU A 206 -12.04 -5.38 10.26
C LEU A 206 -13.25 -5.33 11.22
N ARG A 207 -13.96 -4.19 11.26
CA ARG A 207 -15.15 -4.03 12.11
C ARG A 207 -16.32 -4.92 11.70
N CYS A 208 -16.53 -5.16 10.41
CA CYS A 208 -17.57 -6.09 9.96
C CYS A 208 -17.34 -7.50 10.53
N PHE A 209 -16.08 -7.93 10.65
CA PHE A 209 -15.78 -9.20 11.33
C PHE A 209 -16.06 -9.14 12.83
N GLU A 210 -15.60 -8.08 13.51
CA GLU A 210 -15.78 -7.90 14.96
C GLU A 210 -17.27 -7.83 15.35
N ASN A 211 -18.10 -7.23 14.50
CA ASN A 211 -19.56 -7.12 14.70
C ASN A 211 -20.34 -8.38 14.28
N GLY A 212 -19.69 -9.39 13.72
CA GLY A 212 -20.33 -10.61 13.23
C GLY A 212 -21.10 -10.45 11.91
N GLU A 213 -20.85 -9.36 11.16
CA GLU A 213 -21.44 -9.08 9.85
C GLU A 213 -20.78 -9.92 8.73
N ALA A 214 -19.57 -10.45 8.98
CA ALA A 214 -18.90 -11.40 8.10
C ALA A 214 -18.73 -12.75 8.80
N GLN A 215 -19.21 -13.81 8.14
CA GLN A 215 -19.06 -15.18 8.64
C GLN A 215 -17.75 -15.78 8.13
N ALA A 216 -17.00 -16.46 9.00
CA ALA A 216 -15.78 -17.17 8.62
C ALA A 216 -16.10 -18.24 7.56
N GLN A 217 -15.80 -17.96 6.30
CA GLN A 217 -15.91 -18.96 5.24
C GLN A 217 -14.76 -19.97 5.40
N SER A 218 -15.05 -21.25 5.16
CA SER A 218 -13.99 -22.26 5.04
C SER A 218 -13.18 -21.98 3.77
N TRP A 219 -12.07 -21.27 3.90
CA TRP A 219 -11.16 -20.99 2.79
C TRP A 219 -10.59 -22.30 2.24
N ARG A 220 -10.90 -22.61 0.98
CA ARG A 220 -10.18 -23.61 0.19
C ARG A 220 -9.33 -22.85 -0.82
N PRO A 221 -7.99 -22.91 -0.75
CA PRO A 221 -7.18 -22.35 -1.83
C PRO A 221 -7.54 -23.07 -3.13
N THR A 222 -7.85 -22.32 -4.18
CA THR A 222 -7.90 -22.86 -5.53
C THR A 222 -6.51 -23.37 -5.89
N PRO A 223 -6.35 -24.67 -6.26
CA PRO A 223 -5.13 -25.15 -6.88
C PRO A 223 -4.89 -24.36 -8.16
N GLY A 224 -3.67 -23.90 -8.36
CA GLY A 224 -3.31 -22.93 -9.39
C GLY A 224 -3.74 -23.29 -10.82
N THR A 225 -3.98 -22.23 -11.58
CA THR A 225 -3.91 -22.16 -13.04
C THR A 225 -3.22 -20.87 -13.40
#